data_AF-A0A5C3L119-F1
#
_entry.id   AF-A0A5C3L119-F1
#
_cell.length_a   1.000
_cell.length_b   1.000
_cell.length_c   1.000
_cell.angle_alpha   90.00
_cell.angle_beta   90.00
_cell.angle_gamma   90.00
#
_symmetry.space_group_name_H-M   'P 1'
#
loop_
_entity.id
_entity.type
_entity.pdbx_description
1 polymer ?
#
loop_
_entity_poly.entity_id
_entity_poly.type
_entity_poly.pdbx_seq_one_letter_code
_entity_poly.pdbx_strand_id
1 'polypeptide(L)'
;MPPHTTAIVHTPSSSSSTSSRPRKRRWTREQVLKNLQLLDGLDNLLPPALPPSPPASRSASPVPGFKRKSESSSDSNSLNGYKRPRNSSMSDRRSGQSSAQQPHQNSHHPLQAQPPHSLQPPSAQPTPATTSASSSGVQGAPPSRLEPEEGELREESSLAVQAPSIPAPPKASIDVPIRRPKRGKLGLRHFDSLHDTYHNQGRMLKYSGDARFWSTYAPTHREYRPLPDPPPPNSPYHKHGGLIARLELVDALVCFTYSIWNRDYGRRSCNKETWGTIEAFLIWCKQKWQAEEGINDAEKAFIGLIWMIEAFIHGRKLMYTVRDHLDADTNNVTKSMKGKIAAVAEAVENGAGPNGSLQSSSMGTPTMLPSPASIAPANSANSTPTYRDNSTPSQNVNSRQATQTQQPQRPPRIPSGPSPVPVPLLPPHLANSHFPIPQLTLDAMAKVTEPIGPILAQDLRDFVAGYHAASWCMSTSQTTLNLPIMMRCFPTTFNRMMHTTLLPTEEHEPDFEDEDGELFWPGQLVSGEGLGWVCLMGKAMIKEFGKAYGYIGIDGVVPKPKPEDDVSSRTNATGTSSSSHAHR
;
A
#
# COMPACT_ATOMS: atom_id res chain seq x y z
N MET A 1 -4.46 58.80 40.00
CA MET A 1 -3.37 57.88 39.63
C MET A 1 -2.65 57.39 40.88
N PRO A 2 -2.97 56.17 41.32
CA PRO A 2 -2.27 55.41 42.36
C PRO A 2 -1.68 54.08 41.81
N PRO A 3 -0.95 53.28 42.62
CA PRO A 3 0.20 52.50 42.17
C PRO A 3 -0.05 51.02 41.80
N HIS A 4 0.94 50.47 41.11
CA HIS A 4 1.07 49.08 40.65
C HIS A 4 0.95 48.05 41.79
N THR A 5 0.05 47.08 41.60
CA THR A 5 -0.05 45.86 42.40
C THR A 5 0.45 44.69 41.56
N THR A 6 1.54 44.06 41.98
CA THR A 6 2.14 42.89 41.35
C THR A 6 1.39 41.64 41.80
N ALA A 7 0.60 41.04 40.92
CA ALA A 7 -0.09 39.77 41.18
C ALA A 7 0.79 38.59 40.73
N ILE A 8 1.09 37.70 41.66
CA ILE A 8 1.76 36.41 41.44
C ILE A 8 0.73 35.46 40.80
N VAL A 9 0.98 35.04 39.57
CA VAL A 9 0.17 34.02 38.87
C VAL A 9 0.84 32.66 39.06
N HIS A 10 0.18 31.78 39.82
CA HIS A 10 0.51 30.36 39.89
C HIS A 10 0.05 29.67 38.59
N THR A 11 0.99 29.03 37.90
CA THR A 11 0.73 28.10 36.79
C THR A 11 0.32 26.74 37.35
N PRO A 12 -0.85 26.17 36.96
CA PRO A 12 -1.18 24.80 37.31
C PRO A 12 -0.45 23.81 36.40
N SER A 13 0.11 22.81 37.06
CA SER A 13 0.89 21.69 36.53
C SER A 13 0.10 20.88 35.50
N SER A 14 0.76 20.59 34.39
CA SER A 14 0.35 19.69 33.34
C SER A 14 0.16 18.26 33.88
N SER A 15 -1.10 17.81 33.94
CA SER A 15 -1.47 16.43 34.22
C SER A 15 -1.13 15.53 33.03
N SER A 16 -0.14 14.66 33.23
CA SER A 16 0.26 13.60 32.31
C SER A 16 -0.84 12.53 32.21
N SER A 17 -1.50 12.47 31.05
CA SER A 17 -2.43 11.41 30.70
C SER A 17 -1.67 10.09 30.51
N THR A 18 -1.67 9.25 31.53
CA THR A 18 -1.18 7.87 31.46
C THR A 18 -2.14 7.06 30.59
N SER A 19 -1.65 6.51 29.47
CA SER A 19 -2.44 5.58 28.67
C SER A 19 -2.60 4.27 29.46
N SER A 20 -3.81 4.02 29.93
CA SER A 20 -4.16 2.77 30.59
C SER A 20 -4.12 1.64 29.56
N ARG A 21 -3.01 0.90 29.52
CA ARG A 21 -2.93 -0.38 28.79
C ARG A 21 -4.06 -1.29 29.27
N PRO A 22 -4.83 -1.94 28.38
CA PRO A 22 -5.84 -2.90 28.79
C PRO A 22 -5.17 -4.03 29.55
N ARG A 23 -5.45 -4.14 30.86
CA ARG A 23 -4.95 -5.22 31.70
C ARG A 23 -5.42 -6.54 31.10
N LYS A 24 -4.47 -7.38 30.64
CA LYS A 24 -4.73 -8.78 30.27
C LYS A 24 -5.51 -9.42 31.42
N ARG A 25 -6.76 -9.81 31.16
CA ARG A 25 -7.65 -10.41 32.15
C ARG A 25 -7.01 -11.71 32.61
N ARG A 26 -6.50 -11.75 33.85
CA ARG A 26 -5.94 -12.97 34.44
C ARG A 26 -7.03 -14.02 34.45
N TRP A 27 -6.74 -15.19 33.91
CA TRP A 27 -7.67 -16.32 33.95
C TRP A 27 -7.91 -16.69 35.40
N THR A 28 -9.18 -16.85 35.75
CA THR A 28 -9.57 -17.30 37.08
C THR A 28 -9.24 -18.78 37.23
N ARG A 29 -9.00 -19.24 38.47
CA ARG A 29 -8.68 -20.64 38.74
C ARG A 29 -9.77 -21.58 38.20
N GLU A 30 -11.03 -21.16 38.28
CA GLU A 30 -12.17 -21.92 37.75
C GLU A 30 -12.13 -22.03 36.23
N GLN A 31 -11.74 -20.97 35.53
CA GLN A 31 -11.59 -20.99 34.06
C GLN A 31 -10.44 -21.90 33.60
N VAL A 32 -9.34 -21.95 34.35
CA VAL A 32 -8.23 -22.87 34.07
C VAL A 32 -8.67 -24.31 34.30
N LEU A 33 -9.33 -24.60 35.42
CA LEU A 33 -9.83 -25.94 35.72
C LEU A 33 -10.87 -26.41 34.70
N LYS A 34 -11.78 -25.53 34.26
CA LYS A 34 -12.77 -25.86 33.23
C LYS A 34 -12.15 -26.18 31.87
N ASN A 35 -11.05 -25.51 31.52
CA ASN A 35 -10.32 -25.81 30.28
C ASN A 35 -9.44 -27.06 30.39
N LEU A 36 -8.92 -27.37 31.58
CA LEU A 36 -8.24 -28.64 31.83
C LEU A 36 -9.22 -29.82 31.82
N GLN A 37 -10.45 -29.62 32.28
CA GLN A 37 -11.50 -30.64 32.25
C GLN A 37 -11.93 -31.02 30.82
N LEU A 38 -11.73 -30.13 29.83
CA LEU A 38 -11.92 -30.45 28.40
C LEU A 38 -10.84 -31.39 27.85
N LEU A 39 -9.69 -31.50 28.51
CA LEU A 39 -8.59 -32.39 28.12
C LEU A 39 -8.68 -33.77 28.78
N ASP A 40 -9.44 -33.91 29.86
CA ASP A 40 -9.64 -35.17 30.61
C ASP A 40 -10.46 -36.21 29.84
N GLY A 41 -11.03 -35.84 28.69
CA GLY A 41 -11.77 -36.74 27.78
C GLY A 41 -10.92 -37.37 26.66
N LEU A 42 -9.59 -37.20 26.66
CA LEU A 42 -8.70 -37.70 25.60
C LEU A 42 -8.06 -39.07 25.90
N ASP A 43 -8.46 -39.73 26.97
CA ASP A 43 -8.03 -41.10 27.25
C ASP A 43 -8.76 -42.07 26.31
N ASN A 44 -8.00 -42.67 25.38
CA ASN A 44 -8.33 -43.81 24.50
C ASN A 44 -8.57 -43.55 23.01
N LEU A 45 -7.65 -42.89 22.29
CA LEU A 45 -7.64 -42.95 20.82
C LEU A 45 -6.30 -43.32 20.16
N LEU A 46 -5.38 -43.99 20.87
CA LEU A 46 -4.26 -44.66 20.20
C LEU A 46 -4.34 -46.18 20.40
N PRO A 47 -4.66 -46.96 19.34
CA PRO A 47 -4.66 -48.40 19.43
C PRO A 47 -3.24 -48.92 19.76
N PRO A 48 -3.11 -49.93 20.63
CA PRO A 48 -1.82 -50.44 21.13
C PRO A 48 -0.97 -51.19 20.09
N ALA A 49 -1.37 -51.21 18.82
CA ALA A 49 -0.64 -51.87 17.74
C ALA A 49 -0.43 -50.91 16.57
N LEU A 50 0.72 -50.22 16.58
CA LEU A 50 1.24 -49.56 15.38
C LEU A 50 1.66 -50.65 14.38
N PRO A 51 1.29 -50.53 13.09
CA PRO A 51 1.78 -51.45 12.07
C PRO A 51 3.31 -51.36 11.96
N PRO A 52 4.00 -52.48 11.67
CA PRO A 52 5.46 -52.48 11.53
C PRO A 52 5.90 -51.51 10.44
N SER A 53 6.88 -50.67 10.77
CA SER A 53 7.48 -49.71 9.86
C SER A 53 8.02 -50.40 8.60
N PRO A 54 7.85 -49.83 7.40
CA PRO A 54 8.42 -50.39 6.18
C PRO A 54 9.95 -50.40 6.25
N PRO A 55 10.62 -51.41 5.67
CA PRO A 55 12.07 -51.52 5.70
C PRO A 55 12.73 -50.32 5.00
N ALA A 56 13.82 -49.85 5.58
CA ALA A 56 14.66 -48.78 5.05
C ALA A 56 15.10 -49.11 3.61
N SER A 57 14.49 -48.45 2.63
CA SER A 57 14.84 -48.58 1.23
C SER A 57 16.15 -47.86 0.96
N ARG A 58 17.19 -48.70 0.93
CA ARG A 58 18.49 -48.60 0.28
C ARG A 58 18.74 -47.34 -0.56
N SER A 59 19.79 -46.65 -0.16
CA SER A 59 20.70 -45.84 -0.96
C SER A 59 21.21 -46.59 -2.21
N ALA A 60 20.75 -46.19 -3.40
CA ALA A 60 21.48 -46.26 -4.66
C ALA A 60 20.65 -45.57 -5.76
N SER A 61 21.09 -44.40 -6.23
CA SER A 61 20.62 -43.84 -7.50
C SER A 61 21.85 -43.48 -8.35
N PRO A 62 21.84 -43.79 -9.66
CA PRO A 62 23.05 -43.97 -10.44
C PRO A 62 23.56 -42.68 -11.09
N VAL A 63 24.87 -42.71 -11.33
CA VAL A 63 25.65 -41.80 -12.19
C VAL A 63 25.12 -41.77 -13.62
N PRO A 64 25.06 -40.58 -14.25
CA PRO A 64 25.31 -40.47 -15.69
C PRO A 64 26.61 -39.69 -15.97
N GLY A 65 27.51 -40.32 -16.70
CA GLY A 65 28.80 -39.78 -17.10
C GLY A 65 28.79 -38.94 -18.38
N PHE A 66 29.68 -37.95 -18.37
CA PHE A 66 30.55 -37.43 -19.43
C PHE A 66 30.05 -36.98 -20.82
N LYS A 67 30.49 -35.72 -21.10
CA LYS A 67 31.03 -35.15 -22.36
C LYS A 67 30.06 -34.83 -23.51
N ARG A 68 29.89 -33.51 -23.74
CA ARG A 68 30.53 -32.83 -24.88
C ARG A 68 30.60 -31.31 -24.70
N LYS A 69 31.71 -30.77 -25.21
CA LYS A 69 32.13 -29.37 -25.32
C LYS A 69 31.12 -28.50 -26.09
N SER A 70 30.98 -27.25 -25.67
CA SER A 70 31.11 -26.07 -26.54
C SER A 70 30.86 -24.79 -25.73
N GLU A 71 31.94 -24.04 -25.47
CA GLU A 71 31.89 -22.64 -25.08
C GLU A 71 31.48 -21.81 -26.30
N SER A 72 30.54 -20.89 -26.12
CA SER A 72 30.32 -19.76 -27.02
C SER A 72 29.74 -18.61 -26.19
N SER A 73 30.60 -17.68 -25.84
CA SER A 73 30.22 -16.36 -25.35
C SER A 73 29.59 -15.56 -26.49
N SER A 74 28.45 -14.89 -26.25
CA SER A 74 28.07 -13.60 -26.85
C SER A 74 26.74 -13.12 -26.25
N ASP A 75 26.82 -12.02 -25.51
CA ASP A 75 25.99 -10.81 -25.56
C ASP A 75 24.57 -10.80 -26.17
N SER A 76 23.74 -10.00 -25.48
CA SER A 76 22.68 -9.11 -26.01
C SER A 76 21.27 -9.66 -26.31
N ASN A 77 20.31 -9.03 -25.63
CA ASN A 77 18.94 -8.72 -26.07
C ASN A 77 18.13 -9.82 -26.78
N SER A 78 17.19 -10.42 -26.04
CA SER A 78 15.93 -10.86 -26.64
C SER A 78 14.78 -10.83 -25.64
N LEU A 79 13.84 -9.92 -25.92
CA LEU A 79 12.46 -9.97 -25.46
C LEU A 79 11.78 -11.30 -25.86
N ASN A 80 10.70 -11.63 -25.15
CA ASN A 80 9.70 -12.66 -25.43
C ASN A 80 10.03 -14.09 -25.00
N GLY A 81 9.45 -14.49 -23.86
CA GLY A 81 9.40 -15.90 -23.48
C GLY A 81 8.72 -16.23 -22.15
N TYR A 82 7.69 -15.50 -21.69
CA TYR A 82 6.97 -15.89 -20.47
C TYR A 82 6.01 -17.07 -20.73
N LYS A 83 6.52 -18.29 -20.58
CA LYS A 83 5.69 -19.47 -20.28
C LYS A 83 5.26 -19.39 -18.81
N ARG A 84 3.97 -19.12 -18.57
CA ARG A 84 3.32 -19.21 -17.25
C ARG A 84 3.32 -20.65 -16.74
N PRO A 85 3.68 -20.94 -15.47
CA PRO A 85 3.29 -22.16 -14.81
C PRO A 85 1.81 -22.05 -14.39
N ARG A 86 1.05 -23.09 -14.73
CA ARG A 86 -0.38 -23.26 -14.42
C ARG A 86 -0.47 -24.04 -13.11
N ASN A 87 -0.86 -23.40 -12.01
CA ASN A 87 -1.20 -24.09 -10.75
C ASN A 87 -2.60 -23.66 -10.26
N SER A 88 -3.62 -24.31 -10.82
CA SER A 88 -4.97 -24.35 -10.26
C SER A 88 -5.20 -25.72 -9.63
N SER A 89 -5.28 -25.79 -8.30
CA SER A 89 -6.07 -26.78 -7.54
C SER A 89 -5.67 -26.70 -6.06
N MET A 90 -6.42 -25.93 -5.28
CA MET A 90 -6.51 -26.16 -3.83
C MET A 90 -7.99 -26.24 -3.49
N SER A 91 -8.29 -27.35 -2.81
CA SER A 91 -9.58 -27.99 -2.70
C SER A 91 -10.53 -27.27 -1.75
N ASP A 92 -11.81 -27.30 -2.13
CA ASP A 92 -12.94 -27.23 -1.22
C ASP A 92 -12.87 -28.38 -0.20
N ARG A 93 -12.77 -28.03 1.08
CA ARG A 93 -13.18 -28.88 2.20
C ARG A 93 -13.90 -28.00 3.22
N ARG A 94 -15.23 -27.96 3.12
CA ARG A 94 -16.07 -27.70 4.29
C ARG A 94 -16.93 -28.93 4.58
N SER A 95 -16.56 -29.50 5.70
CA SER A 95 -17.25 -30.48 6.51
C SER A 95 -18.64 -30.01 6.97
N GLY A 96 -19.53 -30.99 7.12
CA GLY A 96 -20.28 -31.12 8.37
C GLY A 96 -21.71 -30.62 8.37
N GLN A 97 -22.59 -31.34 7.66
CA GLN A 97 -23.99 -31.48 8.02
C GLN A 97 -24.14 -31.80 9.52
N SER A 98 -24.85 -30.95 10.26
CA SER A 98 -25.59 -31.37 11.46
C SER A 98 -26.96 -30.72 11.41
N SER A 99 -27.94 -31.58 11.16
CA SER A 99 -29.37 -31.39 11.23
C SER A 99 -29.82 -31.21 12.68
N ALA A 100 -30.51 -30.11 12.99
CA ALA A 100 -31.42 -30.02 14.13
C ALA A 100 -32.50 -28.97 13.84
N GLN A 101 -33.67 -29.51 13.49
CA GLN A 101 -35.04 -29.08 13.82
C GLN A 101 -35.33 -27.58 14.07
N GLN A 102 -36.28 -27.09 13.27
CA GLN A 102 -37.10 -25.90 13.53
C GLN A 102 -37.81 -25.98 14.91
N PRO A 103 -38.37 -24.86 15.42
CA PRO A 103 -39.72 -24.48 14.99
C PRO A 103 -39.89 -23.00 14.62
N HIS A 104 -40.84 -22.82 13.72
CA HIS A 104 -41.48 -21.59 13.29
C HIS A 104 -41.78 -20.58 14.41
N GLN A 105 -41.51 -19.29 14.16
CA GLN A 105 -42.43 -18.22 14.56
C GLN A 105 -42.56 -17.18 13.45
N ASN A 106 -43.78 -17.12 12.92
CA ASN A 106 -44.38 -15.98 12.24
C ASN A 106 -44.24 -14.72 13.10
N SER A 107 -43.85 -13.61 12.50
CA SER A 107 -44.20 -12.28 13.00
C SER A 107 -44.36 -11.33 11.83
N HIS A 108 -45.63 -11.07 11.52
CA HIS A 108 -46.11 -10.00 10.68
C HIS A 108 -45.67 -8.66 11.28
N HIS A 109 -44.97 -7.82 10.51
CA HIS A 109 -44.91 -6.39 10.78
C HIS A 109 -45.94 -5.67 9.89
N PRO A 110 -46.86 -4.88 10.47
CA PRO A 110 -47.88 -4.17 9.72
C PRO A 110 -47.30 -2.90 9.10
N LEU A 111 -47.84 -2.61 7.91
CA LEU A 111 -47.78 -1.35 7.19
C LEU A 111 -48.12 -0.18 8.13
N GLN A 112 -47.19 0.77 8.28
CA GLN A 112 -47.47 2.04 8.92
C GLN A 112 -47.75 3.11 7.87
N ALA A 113 -48.91 3.73 8.04
CA ALA A 113 -49.57 4.64 7.12
C ALA A 113 -48.80 5.93 6.84
N GLN A 114 -48.85 6.37 5.58
CA GLN A 114 -48.63 7.75 5.17
C GLN A 114 -49.86 8.62 5.51
N PRO A 115 -49.69 9.87 5.95
CA PRO A 115 -50.75 10.88 5.88
C PRO A 115 -50.72 11.62 4.53
N PRO A 116 -51.88 12.08 4.02
CA PRO A 116 -52.00 12.63 2.66
C PRO A 116 -52.07 14.18 2.62
N HIS A 117 -51.82 14.69 1.41
CA HIS A 117 -52.23 15.99 0.84
C HIS A 117 -51.57 17.30 1.30
N SER A 118 -50.96 17.99 0.33
CA SER A 118 -51.42 19.33 -0.07
C SER A 118 -50.94 19.69 -1.49
N LEU A 119 -51.93 19.80 -2.39
CA LEU A 119 -51.86 20.40 -3.72
C LEU A 119 -51.82 21.93 -3.60
N GLN A 120 -50.96 22.62 -4.35
CA GLN A 120 -51.16 24.02 -4.76
C GLN A 120 -50.32 24.36 -6.02
N PRO A 121 -50.69 25.39 -6.80
CA PRO A 121 -50.74 25.37 -8.27
C PRO A 121 -49.65 26.24 -8.94
N PRO A 122 -49.56 26.25 -10.29
CA PRO A 122 -48.52 26.96 -11.00
C PRO A 122 -48.84 28.46 -11.13
N SER A 123 -47.83 29.32 -10.97
CA SER A 123 -47.91 30.73 -11.35
C SER A 123 -47.09 30.97 -12.60
N ALA A 124 -47.75 31.59 -13.57
CA ALA A 124 -47.27 31.95 -14.90
C ALA A 124 -46.30 33.16 -14.87
N GLN A 125 -45.37 33.17 -15.83
CA GLN A 125 -44.88 34.27 -16.71
C GLN A 125 -44.84 35.73 -16.19
N PRO A 126 -43.85 36.56 -16.61
CA PRO A 126 -43.70 36.90 -18.03
C PRO A 126 -42.27 37.14 -18.60
N THR A 127 -42.21 36.96 -19.91
CA THR A 127 -41.24 37.49 -20.89
C THR A 127 -41.12 39.02 -20.86
N PRO A 128 -39.99 39.55 -21.35
CA PRO A 128 -40.05 40.68 -22.26
C PRO A 128 -39.31 40.41 -23.57
N ALA A 129 -40.00 40.74 -24.65
CA ALA A 129 -39.45 40.91 -25.99
C ALA A 129 -39.31 42.42 -26.28
N THR A 130 -38.21 42.81 -26.94
CA THR A 130 -38.04 44.04 -27.75
C THR A 130 -36.73 43.86 -28.53
N THR A 131 -36.76 43.66 -29.86
CA THR A 131 -36.54 44.70 -30.94
C THR A 131 -35.23 45.48 -30.72
N SER A 132 -34.28 45.65 -31.65
CA SER A 132 -34.35 45.94 -33.09
C SER A 132 -32.89 45.88 -33.64
N ALA A 133 -32.66 45.27 -34.80
CA ALA A 133 -32.30 45.94 -36.07
C ALA A 133 -31.09 46.91 -36.06
N SER A 134 -30.00 46.53 -36.73
CA SER A 134 -29.25 47.43 -37.63
C SER A 134 -28.29 46.65 -38.54
N SER A 135 -28.49 46.89 -39.83
CA SER A 135 -27.80 46.44 -41.02
C SER A 135 -26.52 47.22 -41.35
N SER A 136 -25.52 46.56 -41.96
CA SER A 136 -24.65 47.05 -43.06
C SER A 136 -23.47 46.05 -43.21
N GLY A 137 -23.34 45.28 -44.30
CA GLY A 137 -22.67 45.68 -45.56
C GLY A 137 -21.14 45.55 -45.39
N VAL A 138 -20.36 44.79 -46.18
CA VAL A 138 -20.09 44.96 -47.61
C VAL A 138 -19.32 43.73 -48.16
N GLN A 139 -19.53 43.49 -49.45
CA GLN A 139 -19.02 42.46 -50.36
C GLN A 139 -17.50 42.48 -50.62
N GLY A 140 -16.96 41.36 -51.12
CA GLY A 140 -15.68 41.34 -51.86
C GLY A 140 -15.15 39.94 -52.17
N ALA A 141 -15.42 39.44 -53.38
CA ALA A 141 -14.80 38.28 -54.03
C ALA A 141 -14.41 38.73 -55.48
N PRO A 142 -13.75 37.94 -56.36
CA PRO A 142 -12.72 36.87 -56.30
C PRO A 142 -11.55 37.25 -57.30
N PRO A 143 -10.76 36.40 -58.04
CA PRO A 143 -10.68 34.93 -58.15
C PRO A 143 -9.27 34.28 -58.37
N SER A 144 -9.27 32.93 -58.39
CA SER A 144 -8.45 31.99 -59.19
C SER A 144 -6.94 31.83 -58.96
N ARG A 145 -6.53 30.60 -58.57
CA ARG A 145 -5.46 29.85 -59.26
C ARG A 145 -5.59 28.34 -59.00
N LEU A 146 -5.76 27.58 -60.08
CA LEU A 146 -5.57 26.13 -60.18
C LEU A 146 -4.06 25.81 -60.25
N GLU A 147 -3.63 24.78 -59.52
CA GLU A 147 -2.46 23.94 -59.84
C GLU A 147 -2.79 22.51 -59.35
N PRO A 148 -2.46 21.46 -60.12
CA PRO A 148 -2.76 20.07 -59.79
C PRO A 148 -1.56 19.35 -59.14
N GLU A 149 -1.88 18.33 -58.32
CA GLU A 149 -1.17 17.03 -58.18
C GLU A 149 0.34 17.07 -57.82
N GLU A 150 0.78 16.52 -56.69
CA GLU A 150 1.11 15.10 -56.55
C GLU A 150 1.16 14.68 -55.06
N GLY A 151 0.97 13.39 -54.84
CA GLY A 151 0.59 12.80 -53.56
C GLY A 151 1.64 12.83 -52.47
N GLU A 152 1.25 13.39 -51.33
CA GLU A 152 1.76 12.99 -50.02
C GLU A 152 0.67 12.21 -49.29
N LEU A 153 1.03 11.03 -48.82
CA LEU A 153 0.19 10.15 -48.01
C LEU A 153 -0.27 10.93 -46.78
N ARG A 154 -1.52 11.38 -46.85
CA ARG A 154 -2.29 11.99 -45.78
C ARG A 154 -2.27 11.05 -44.58
N GLU A 155 -1.36 11.28 -43.65
CA GLU A 155 -1.51 10.80 -42.28
C GLU A 155 -2.88 11.30 -41.82
N GLU A 156 -3.81 10.37 -41.61
CA GLU A 156 -5.12 10.66 -41.03
C GLU A 156 -4.86 11.33 -39.68
N SER A 157 -4.90 12.67 -39.67
CA SER A 157 -5.01 13.47 -38.46
C SER A 157 -6.19 12.93 -37.69
N SER A 158 -5.89 12.16 -36.65
CA SER A 158 -6.84 11.73 -35.64
C SER A 158 -7.50 13.03 -35.18
N LEU A 159 -8.80 13.18 -35.48
CA LEU A 159 -9.58 14.29 -34.98
C LEU A 159 -9.42 14.26 -33.46
N ALA A 160 -8.56 15.14 -32.94
CA ALA A 160 -8.42 15.33 -31.52
C ALA A 160 -9.82 15.64 -31.02
N VAL A 161 -10.44 14.66 -30.36
CA VAL A 161 -11.70 14.82 -29.65
C VAL A 161 -11.42 15.97 -28.71
N GLN A 162 -11.84 17.19 -29.09
CA GLN A 162 -11.70 18.36 -28.25
C GLN A 162 -12.40 17.99 -26.96
N ALA A 163 -11.61 17.77 -25.90
CA ALA A 163 -12.15 17.62 -24.57
C ALA A 163 -13.08 18.83 -24.38
N PRO A 164 -14.36 18.62 -24.02
CA PRO A 164 -15.32 19.71 -23.92
C PRO A 164 -14.68 20.82 -23.09
N SER A 165 -14.50 21.99 -23.72
CA SER A 165 -13.83 23.12 -23.09
C SER A 165 -14.57 23.42 -21.80
N ILE A 166 -13.89 23.20 -20.67
CA ILE A 166 -14.47 23.42 -19.35
C ILE A 166 -14.88 24.90 -19.33
N PRO A 167 -16.19 25.22 -19.25
CA PRO A 167 -16.64 26.60 -19.23
C PRO A 167 -15.95 27.36 -18.10
N ALA A 168 -15.51 28.59 -18.36
CA ALA A 168 -14.90 29.43 -17.35
C ALA A 168 -15.79 29.45 -16.09
N PRO A 169 -15.22 29.22 -14.89
CA PRO A 169 -16.01 28.96 -13.70
C PRO A 169 -16.94 30.15 -13.43
N PRO A 170 -18.28 29.96 -13.43
CA PRO A 170 -19.18 31.00 -12.97
C PRO A 170 -18.75 31.40 -11.56
N LYS A 171 -18.82 32.70 -11.23
CA LYS A 171 -18.44 33.25 -9.90
C LYS A 171 -18.94 32.30 -8.81
N ALA A 172 -18.02 31.47 -8.31
CA ALA A 172 -18.39 30.32 -7.51
C ALA A 172 -18.92 30.85 -6.18
N SER A 173 -20.22 30.72 -5.95
CA SER A 173 -20.73 30.68 -4.59
C SER A 173 -19.90 29.64 -3.87
N ILE A 174 -19.16 30.04 -2.83
CA ILE A 174 -18.34 29.13 -2.04
C ILE A 174 -19.29 28.05 -1.53
N ASP A 175 -19.22 26.87 -2.15
CA ASP A 175 -20.07 25.75 -1.79
C ASP A 175 -19.48 25.16 -0.52
N VAL A 176 -20.09 25.52 0.61
CA VAL A 176 -19.64 25.08 1.92
C VAL A 176 -20.15 23.65 2.11
N PRO A 177 -19.26 22.68 2.40
CA PRO A 177 -19.66 21.28 2.57
C PRO A 177 -20.73 21.12 3.65
N ILE A 178 -21.68 20.22 3.43
CA ILE A 178 -22.77 19.97 4.37
C ILE A 178 -22.20 19.27 5.61
N ARG A 179 -22.26 19.97 6.74
CA ARG A 179 -21.86 19.42 8.03
C ARG A 179 -22.94 18.47 8.54
N ARG A 180 -22.66 17.17 8.51
CA ARG A 180 -23.56 16.15 9.05
C ARG A 180 -23.35 16.01 10.57
N PRO A 181 -24.40 15.69 11.35
CA PRO A 181 -24.21 15.30 12.74
C PRO A 181 -23.25 14.11 12.86
N LYS A 182 -22.30 14.19 13.80
CA LYS A 182 -21.34 13.12 14.04
C LYS A 182 -22.08 11.83 14.44
N ARG A 183 -21.78 10.73 13.74
CA ARG A 183 -22.30 9.37 13.98
C ARG A 183 -21.79 8.80 15.30
N GLY A 184 -20.62 9.25 15.76
CA GLY A 184 -20.00 8.76 16.98
C GLY A 184 -19.51 7.31 16.86
N LYS A 185 -19.43 6.62 17.99
CA LYS A 185 -18.79 5.29 18.04
C LYS A 185 -19.66 4.21 17.40
N LEU A 186 -19.27 3.78 16.20
CA LEU A 186 -19.90 2.68 15.48
C LEU A 186 -19.52 1.31 16.08
N GLY A 187 -20.47 0.37 16.06
CA GLY A 187 -20.25 -1.00 16.54
C GLY A 187 -19.53 -1.89 15.51
N LEU A 188 -18.88 -2.97 15.95
CA LEU A 188 -18.12 -3.88 15.07
C LEU A 188 -18.97 -4.45 13.91
N ARG A 189 -20.23 -4.80 14.17
CA ARG A 189 -21.16 -5.32 13.15
C ARG A 189 -21.39 -4.34 12.00
N HIS A 190 -21.32 -3.04 12.28
CA HIS A 190 -21.46 -2.02 11.24
C HIS A 190 -20.29 -2.10 10.27
N PHE A 191 -19.05 -2.18 10.78
CA PHE A 191 -17.85 -2.34 9.94
C PHE A 191 -17.84 -3.65 9.15
N ASP A 192 -18.29 -4.76 9.74
CA ASP A 192 -18.43 -6.04 9.01
C ASP A 192 -19.47 -5.90 7.88
N SER A 193 -20.59 -5.21 8.10
CA SER A 193 -21.58 -4.93 7.06
C SER A 193 -21.01 -4.05 5.94
N LEU A 194 -20.27 -2.99 6.27
CA LEU A 194 -19.62 -2.14 5.28
C LEU A 194 -18.58 -2.90 4.46
N HIS A 195 -17.80 -3.78 5.12
CA HIS A 195 -16.88 -4.68 4.42
C HIS A 195 -17.62 -5.51 3.37
N ASP A 196 -18.71 -6.19 3.73
CA ASP A 196 -19.42 -7.07 2.81
C ASP A 196 -20.07 -6.29 1.65
N THR A 197 -20.67 -5.14 1.94
CA THR A 197 -21.26 -4.26 0.93
C THR A 197 -20.23 -3.78 -0.09
N TYR A 198 -19.14 -3.15 0.36
CA TYR A 198 -18.16 -2.58 -0.55
C TYR A 198 -17.26 -3.62 -1.21
N HIS A 199 -17.03 -4.76 -0.56
CA HIS A 199 -16.36 -5.88 -1.20
C HIS A 199 -17.22 -6.43 -2.36
N ASN A 200 -18.54 -6.56 -2.17
CA ASN A 200 -19.43 -6.99 -3.24
C ASN A 200 -19.51 -5.97 -4.39
N GLN A 201 -19.65 -4.68 -4.07
CA GLN A 201 -19.62 -3.62 -5.08
C GLN A 201 -18.30 -3.60 -5.87
N GLY A 202 -17.16 -3.73 -5.18
CA GLY A 202 -15.85 -3.83 -5.82
C GLY A 202 -15.75 -5.01 -6.80
N ARG A 203 -16.38 -6.15 -6.49
CA ARG A 203 -16.44 -7.29 -7.43
C ARG A 203 -17.28 -6.99 -8.67
N MET A 204 -18.42 -6.32 -8.50
CA MET A 204 -19.31 -5.95 -9.60
C MET A 204 -18.61 -4.95 -10.53
N LEU A 205 -18.06 -3.88 -9.96
CA LEU A 205 -17.32 -2.84 -10.68
C LEU A 205 -16.08 -3.40 -11.38
N LYS A 206 -15.30 -4.26 -10.73
CA LYS A 206 -14.13 -4.88 -11.36
C LYS A 206 -14.51 -5.70 -12.60
N TYR A 207 -15.53 -6.53 -12.49
CA TYR A 207 -16.01 -7.32 -13.62
C TYR A 207 -16.52 -6.41 -14.75
N SER A 208 -17.33 -5.41 -14.40
CA SER A 208 -17.87 -4.45 -15.37
C SER A 208 -16.75 -3.70 -16.09
N GLY A 209 -15.77 -3.19 -15.36
CA GLY A 209 -14.65 -2.43 -15.92
C GLY A 209 -13.83 -3.29 -16.88
N ASP A 210 -13.52 -4.54 -16.51
CA ASP A 210 -12.83 -5.47 -17.42
C ASP A 210 -13.68 -5.78 -18.66
N ALA A 211 -14.97 -6.10 -18.51
CA ALA A 211 -15.86 -6.42 -19.62
C ALA A 211 -16.01 -5.25 -20.61
N ARG A 212 -16.23 -4.04 -20.09
CA ARG A 212 -16.33 -2.82 -20.89
C ARG A 212 -15.02 -2.52 -21.60
N PHE A 213 -13.88 -2.61 -20.91
CA PHE A 213 -12.57 -2.35 -21.50
C PHE A 213 -12.28 -3.27 -22.69
N TRP A 214 -12.68 -4.54 -22.63
CA TRP A 214 -12.43 -5.47 -23.74
C TRP A 214 -13.42 -5.26 -24.89
N SER A 215 -14.60 -4.71 -24.60
CA SER A 215 -15.59 -4.34 -25.62
C SER A 215 -15.25 -3.08 -26.40
N THR A 216 -14.27 -2.29 -25.96
CA THR A 216 -13.86 -1.06 -26.66
C THR A 216 -12.80 -1.31 -27.72
N TYR A 217 -12.21 -2.51 -27.77
CA TYR A 217 -11.32 -2.88 -28.86
C TYR A 217 -12.05 -2.95 -30.20
N ALA A 218 -11.31 -2.74 -31.30
CA ALA A 218 -11.86 -2.98 -32.63
C ALA A 218 -12.32 -4.45 -32.75
N PRO A 219 -13.43 -4.76 -33.46
CA PRO A 219 -13.92 -6.13 -33.61
C PRO A 219 -12.90 -7.12 -34.23
N THR A 220 -11.90 -6.60 -34.94
CA THR A 220 -10.77 -7.36 -35.51
C THR A 220 -9.67 -7.69 -34.50
N HIS A 221 -9.66 -7.03 -33.34
CA HIS A 221 -8.67 -7.23 -32.29
C HIS A 221 -8.91 -8.56 -31.56
N ARG A 222 -7.84 -9.33 -31.31
CA ARG A 222 -7.93 -10.66 -30.68
C ARG A 222 -8.58 -10.65 -29.28
N GLU A 223 -8.41 -9.55 -28.56
CA GLU A 223 -8.95 -9.38 -27.20
C GLU A 223 -10.36 -8.78 -27.18
N TYR A 224 -10.93 -8.44 -28.35
CA TYR A 224 -12.30 -7.91 -28.41
C TYR A 224 -13.29 -8.92 -27.83
N ARG A 225 -14.12 -8.44 -26.90
CA ARG A 225 -15.23 -9.21 -26.33
C ARG A 225 -16.47 -8.31 -26.32
N PRO A 226 -17.49 -8.59 -27.15
CA PRO A 226 -18.70 -7.78 -27.16
C PRO A 226 -19.45 -7.91 -25.83
N LEU A 227 -20.09 -6.83 -25.40
CA LEU A 227 -21.01 -6.88 -24.26
C LEU A 227 -22.28 -7.64 -24.66
N PRO A 228 -22.88 -8.44 -23.76
CA PRO A 228 -24.16 -9.10 -24.02
C PRO A 228 -25.30 -8.13 -24.34
N ASP A 229 -25.30 -6.97 -23.67
CA ASP A 229 -26.24 -5.88 -23.88
C ASP A 229 -25.44 -4.56 -24.01
N PRO A 230 -25.00 -4.20 -25.23
CA PRO A 230 -24.14 -3.04 -25.42
C PRO A 230 -24.94 -1.73 -25.19
N PRO A 231 -24.32 -0.70 -24.58
CA PRO A 231 -24.98 0.57 -24.37
C PRO A 231 -25.35 1.22 -25.72
N PRO A 232 -26.48 1.96 -25.81
CA PRO A 232 -26.91 2.59 -27.06
C PRO A 232 -25.82 3.49 -27.67
N PRO A 233 -25.65 3.56 -29.01
CA PRO A 233 -24.56 4.30 -29.65
C PRO A 233 -24.44 5.78 -29.25
N ASN A 234 -25.57 6.42 -28.94
CA ASN A 234 -25.61 7.83 -28.56
C ASN A 234 -25.37 8.06 -27.06
N SER A 235 -25.34 7.01 -26.25
CA SER A 235 -25.14 7.10 -24.80
C SER A 235 -23.70 7.47 -24.45
N PRO A 236 -23.47 8.15 -23.31
CA PRO A 236 -22.12 8.42 -22.82
C PRO A 236 -21.29 7.15 -22.60
N TYR A 237 -21.94 6.05 -22.16
CA TYR A 237 -21.31 4.74 -21.98
C TYR A 237 -20.77 4.10 -23.26
N HIS A 238 -21.36 4.42 -24.41
CA HIS A 238 -20.82 4.00 -25.71
C HIS A 238 -19.68 4.92 -26.15
N LYS A 239 -19.90 6.24 -26.10
CA LYS A 239 -18.94 7.26 -26.56
C LYS A 239 -17.64 7.30 -25.76
N HIS A 240 -17.73 7.08 -24.45
CA HIS A 240 -16.62 7.16 -23.50
C HIS A 240 -16.32 5.80 -22.84
N GLY A 241 -16.64 4.69 -23.53
CA GLY A 241 -16.56 3.35 -22.95
C GLY A 241 -15.21 3.00 -22.34
N GLY A 242 -14.10 3.39 -22.98
CA GLY A 242 -12.75 3.11 -22.48
C GLY A 242 -12.41 3.86 -21.19
N LEU A 243 -12.78 5.14 -21.11
CA LEU A 243 -12.59 5.96 -19.91
C LEU A 243 -13.48 5.48 -18.76
N ILE A 244 -14.75 5.18 -19.05
CA ILE A 244 -15.70 4.66 -18.05
C ILE A 244 -15.22 3.31 -17.51
N ALA A 245 -14.71 2.42 -18.37
CA ALA A 245 -14.10 1.18 -17.94
C ALA A 245 -12.93 1.40 -16.97
N ARG A 246 -12.04 2.36 -17.27
CA ARG A 246 -10.94 2.75 -16.37
C ARG A 246 -11.44 3.33 -15.04
N LEU A 247 -12.50 4.14 -15.06
CA LEU A 247 -13.15 4.67 -13.84
C LEU A 247 -13.77 3.55 -12.99
N GLU A 248 -14.47 2.59 -13.60
CA GLU A 248 -15.04 1.43 -12.90
C GLU A 248 -13.94 0.59 -12.22
N LEU A 249 -12.77 0.43 -12.86
CA LEU A 249 -11.63 -0.27 -12.25
C LEU A 249 -11.05 0.47 -11.04
N VAL A 250 -10.98 1.81 -11.07
CA VAL A 250 -10.51 2.60 -9.91
C VAL A 250 -11.57 2.62 -8.81
N ASP A 251 -12.85 2.75 -9.14
CA ASP A 251 -13.94 2.67 -8.16
C ASP A 251 -13.95 1.29 -7.49
N ALA A 252 -13.74 0.21 -8.26
CA ALA A 252 -13.55 -1.12 -7.70
C ALA A 252 -12.36 -1.20 -6.74
N LEU A 253 -11.22 -0.59 -7.09
CA LEU A 253 -10.03 -0.56 -6.24
C LEU A 253 -10.29 0.20 -4.93
N VAL A 254 -10.96 1.36 -5.01
CA VAL A 254 -11.36 2.15 -3.85
C VAL A 254 -12.32 1.35 -2.97
N CYS A 255 -13.33 0.69 -3.55
CA CYS A 255 -14.27 -0.19 -2.82
C CYS A 255 -13.56 -1.36 -2.13
N PHE A 256 -12.65 -2.07 -2.80
CA PHE A 256 -11.90 -3.17 -2.18
C PHE A 256 -11.02 -2.66 -1.03
N THR A 257 -10.30 -1.58 -1.24
CA THR A 257 -9.44 -0.97 -0.22
C THR A 257 -10.27 -0.55 1.00
N TYR A 258 -11.39 0.14 0.77
CA TYR A 258 -12.30 0.57 1.82
C TYR A 258 -12.92 -0.61 2.57
N SER A 259 -13.30 -1.68 1.86
CA SER A 259 -13.82 -2.90 2.48
C SER A 259 -12.82 -3.53 3.46
N ILE A 260 -11.56 -3.69 3.04
CA ILE A 260 -10.49 -4.26 3.88
C ILE A 260 -10.20 -3.31 5.05
N TRP A 261 -10.13 -2.00 4.78
CA TRP A 261 -9.95 -0.98 5.81
C TRP A 261 -11.04 -1.04 6.88
N ASN A 262 -12.32 -1.14 6.53
CA ASN A 262 -13.42 -1.22 7.50
C ASN A 262 -13.23 -2.38 8.47
N ARG A 263 -12.88 -3.56 7.95
CA ARG A 263 -12.65 -4.76 8.76
C ARG A 263 -11.46 -4.60 9.71
N ASP A 264 -10.37 -4.01 9.24
CA ASP A 264 -9.16 -3.76 10.02
C ASP A 264 -9.35 -2.63 11.05
N TYR A 265 -10.03 -1.54 10.67
CA TYR A 265 -10.32 -0.38 11.50
C TYR A 265 -11.24 -0.76 12.66
N GLY A 266 -12.34 -1.46 12.39
CA GLY A 266 -13.28 -1.92 13.43
C GLY A 266 -12.62 -2.84 14.46
N ARG A 267 -11.62 -3.63 14.05
CA ARG A 267 -10.89 -4.58 14.91
C ARG A 267 -9.61 -4.00 15.50
N ARG A 268 -9.20 -2.80 15.08
CA ARG A 268 -7.90 -2.17 15.41
C ARG A 268 -6.73 -3.12 15.16
N SER A 269 -6.80 -3.87 14.06
CA SER A 269 -5.80 -4.85 13.62
C SER A 269 -5.35 -4.57 12.19
N CYS A 270 -4.26 -5.19 11.75
CA CYS A 270 -3.83 -5.17 10.36
C CYS A 270 -3.51 -6.59 9.89
N ASN A 271 -4.34 -7.16 9.00
CA ASN A 271 -4.07 -8.49 8.45
C ASN A 271 -3.22 -8.36 7.16
N LYS A 272 -1.91 -8.61 7.28
CA LYS A 272 -0.95 -8.51 6.16
C LYS A 272 -1.32 -9.38 4.96
N GLU A 273 -1.80 -10.60 5.19
CA GLU A 273 -2.17 -11.55 4.12
C GLU A 273 -3.36 -11.03 3.31
N THR A 274 -4.36 -10.45 3.98
CA THR A 274 -5.51 -9.86 3.29
C THR A 274 -5.08 -8.70 2.42
N TRP A 275 -4.22 -7.82 2.91
CA TRP A 275 -3.66 -6.74 2.10
C TRP A 275 -2.77 -7.24 0.96
N GLY A 276 -2.22 -8.46 1.04
CA GLY A 276 -1.50 -9.07 -0.08
C GLY A 276 -2.42 -9.42 -1.25
N THR A 277 -3.71 -9.67 -1.00
CA THR A 277 -4.66 -10.09 -2.05
C THR A 277 -5.00 -8.99 -3.06
N ILE A 278 -4.84 -7.70 -2.69
CA ILE A 278 -5.15 -6.56 -3.56
C ILE A 278 -3.97 -6.13 -4.45
N GLU A 279 -2.74 -6.58 -4.16
CA GLU A 279 -1.51 -6.13 -4.83
C GLU A 279 -1.53 -6.38 -6.34
N ALA A 280 -1.98 -7.57 -6.76
CA ALA A 280 -2.12 -7.89 -8.19
C ALA A 280 -3.11 -6.95 -8.89
N PHE A 281 -4.18 -6.54 -8.19
CA PHE A 281 -5.17 -5.62 -8.75
C PHE A 281 -4.66 -4.18 -8.78
N LEU A 282 -3.90 -3.74 -7.79
CA LEU A 282 -3.19 -2.45 -7.82
C LEU A 282 -2.25 -2.35 -9.03
N ILE A 283 -1.44 -3.38 -9.28
CA ILE A 283 -0.55 -3.43 -10.44
C ILE A 283 -1.34 -3.35 -11.74
N TRP A 284 -2.45 -4.08 -11.84
CA TRP A 284 -3.34 -4.03 -13.00
C TRP A 284 -3.91 -2.62 -13.23
N CYS A 285 -4.45 -1.98 -12.19
CA CYS A 285 -4.96 -0.61 -12.29
C CYS A 285 -3.87 0.37 -12.73
N LYS A 286 -2.66 0.29 -12.18
CA LYS A 286 -1.52 1.12 -12.60
C LYS A 286 -1.22 0.94 -14.09
N GLN A 287 -1.07 -0.30 -14.54
CA GLN A 287 -0.79 -0.61 -15.95
C GLN A 287 -1.89 -0.07 -16.88
N LYS A 288 -3.16 -0.23 -16.51
CA LYS A 288 -4.29 0.24 -17.33
C LYS A 288 -4.38 1.76 -17.43
N TRP A 289 -4.01 2.48 -16.37
CA TRP A 289 -4.01 3.94 -16.40
C TRP A 289 -2.75 4.53 -17.02
N GLN A 290 -1.61 3.84 -16.97
CA GLN A 290 -0.35 4.32 -17.56
C GLN A 290 -0.22 4.05 -19.07
N ALA A 291 -0.99 3.11 -19.61
CA ALA A 291 -0.88 2.71 -21.02
C ALA A 291 -1.51 3.72 -21.99
N GLU A 292 -2.35 4.64 -21.52
CA GLU A 292 -3.03 5.60 -22.38
C GLU A 292 -2.11 6.79 -22.71
N GLU A 293 -2.00 7.17 -23.98
CA GLU A 293 -1.28 8.38 -24.39
C GLU A 293 -2.21 9.60 -24.35
N GLY A 294 -1.68 10.80 -24.03
CA GLY A 294 -2.48 12.04 -24.03
C GLY A 294 -3.32 12.30 -22.77
N ILE A 295 -2.96 11.70 -21.63
CA ILE A 295 -3.68 11.82 -20.37
C ILE A 295 -3.73 13.28 -19.88
N ASN A 296 -4.94 13.80 -19.68
CA ASN A 296 -5.15 15.12 -19.06
C ASN A 296 -4.76 15.10 -17.56
N ASP A 297 -4.64 16.28 -16.94
CA ASP A 297 -4.16 16.36 -15.56
C ASP A 297 -5.13 15.73 -14.54
N ALA A 298 -6.44 15.69 -14.83
CA ALA A 298 -7.43 15.03 -13.98
C ALA A 298 -7.28 13.51 -14.01
N GLU A 299 -7.05 12.93 -15.18
CA GLU A 299 -6.79 11.51 -15.34
C GLU A 299 -5.44 11.10 -14.73
N LYS A 300 -4.40 11.95 -14.83
CA LYS A 300 -3.13 11.73 -14.11
C LYS A 300 -3.33 11.70 -12.59
N ALA A 301 -4.27 12.49 -12.07
CA ALA A 301 -4.59 12.48 -10.64
C ALA A 301 -5.11 11.11 -10.17
N PHE A 302 -5.79 10.33 -11.01
CA PHE A 302 -6.17 8.95 -10.68
C PHE A 302 -4.97 8.00 -10.61
N ILE A 303 -3.93 8.20 -11.43
CA ILE A 303 -2.66 7.48 -11.27
C ILE A 303 -2.06 7.82 -9.90
N GLY A 304 -2.05 9.10 -9.53
CA GLY A 304 -1.61 9.57 -8.22
C GLY A 304 -2.42 8.95 -7.07
N LEU A 305 -3.74 8.82 -7.23
CA LEU A 305 -4.63 8.18 -6.27
C LEU A 305 -4.27 6.69 -6.07
N ILE A 306 -4.04 5.94 -7.15
CA ILE A 306 -3.67 4.52 -7.08
C ILE A 306 -2.35 4.35 -6.31
N TRP A 307 -1.35 5.19 -6.60
CA TRP A 307 -0.09 5.19 -5.84
C TRP A 307 -0.27 5.62 -4.39
N MET A 308 -1.18 6.57 -4.11
CA MET A 308 -1.51 6.98 -2.74
C MET A 308 -2.10 5.83 -1.95
N ILE A 309 -3.07 5.10 -2.53
CA ILE A 309 -3.68 3.91 -1.92
C ILE A 309 -2.60 2.90 -1.55
N GLU A 310 -1.71 2.56 -2.48
CA GLU A 310 -0.63 1.62 -2.24
C GLU A 310 0.34 2.10 -1.15
N ALA A 311 0.70 3.38 -1.15
CA ALA A 311 1.51 3.97 -0.09
C ALA A 311 0.86 3.77 1.29
N PHE A 312 -0.44 4.10 1.43
CA PHE A 312 -1.16 3.98 2.71
C PHE A 312 -1.37 2.52 3.14
N ILE A 313 -1.49 1.58 2.20
CA ILE A 313 -1.45 0.15 2.51
C ILE A 313 -0.09 -0.25 3.12
N HIS A 314 1.02 0.18 2.52
CA HIS A 314 2.36 -0.08 3.07
C HIS A 314 2.56 0.60 4.43
N GLY A 315 2.16 1.85 4.58
CA GLY A 315 2.24 2.59 5.85
C GLY A 315 1.46 1.92 6.97
N ARG A 316 0.26 1.40 6.67
CA ARG A 316 -0.54 0.63 7.64
C ARG A 316 0.14 -0.68 8.04
N LYS A 317 0.62 -1.48 7.07
CA LYS A 317 1.39 -2.71 7.35
C LYS A 317 2.61 -2.43 8.24
N LEU A 318 3.32 -1.35 7.96
CA LEU A 318 4.52 -0.91 8.69
C LEU A 318 4.18 -0.59 10.15
N MET A 319 3.23 0.31 10.37
CA MET A 319 2.93 0.81 11.71
C MET A 319 2.34 -0.25 12.62
N TYR A 320 1.55 -1.17 12.08
CA TYR A 320 1.05 -2.30 12.86
C TYR A 320 2.17 -3.30 13.19
N THR A 321 3.14 -3.52 12.31
CA THR A 321 4.33 -4.34 12.64
C THR A 321 5.14 -3.73 13.78
N VAL A 322 5.36 -2.41 13.75
CA VAL A 322 6.03 -1.67 14.84
C VAL A 322 5.28 -1.84 16.15
N ARG A 323 3.96 -1.60 16.12
CA ARG A 323 3.10 -1.60 17.30
C ARG A 323 2.90 -2.98 17.91
N ASP A 324 2.83 -4.02 17.08
CA ASP A 324 2.48 -5.36 17.53
C ASP A 324 3.66 -6.04 18.25
N HIS A 325 4.89 -5.95 17.70
CA HIS A 325 6.06 -6.60 18.32
C HIS A 325 7.41 -5.95 18.06
N LEU A 326 7.65 -5.34 16.90
CA LEU A 326 9.00 -4.89 16.51
C LEU A 326 9.61 -3.84 17.46
N ASP A 327 8.81 -2.92 18.01
CA ASP A 327 9.27 -1.98 19.03
C ASP A 327 9.69 -2.71 20.32
N ALA A 328 8.90 -3.69 20.78
CA ALA A 328 9.22 -4.45 21.98
C ALA A 328 10.51 -5.27 21.81
N ASP A 329 10.68 -5.92 20.66
CA ASP A 329 11.87 -6.74 20.37
C ASP A 329 13.13 -5.89 20.23
N THR A 330 13.04 -4.75 19.54
CA THR A 330 14.15 -3.80 19.41
C THR A 330 14.53 -3.20 20.77
N ASN A 331 13.55 -2.90 21.62
CA ASN A 331 13.78 -2.45 23.00
C ASN A 331 14.42 -3.53 23.88
N ASN A 332 14.07 -4.80 23.70
CA ASN A 332 14.68 -5.91 24.42
C ASN A 332 16.16 -6.08 24.05
N VAL A 333 16.49 -6.05 22.76
CA VAL A 333 17.88 -6.06 22.26
C VAL A 333 18.65 -4.86 22.81
N THR A 334 18.07 -3.67 22.73
CA THR A 334 18.68 -2.43 23.24
C THR A 334 18.93 -2.51 24.75
N LYS A 335 17.97 -3.02 25.53
CA LYS A 335 18.11 -3.20 26.98
C LYS A 335 19.19 -4.22 27.32
N SER A 336 19.23 -5.35 26.61
CA SER A 336 20.27 -6.37 26.78
C SER A 336 21.66 -5.81 26.50
N MET A 337 21.81 -5.09 25.37
CA MET A 337 23.05 -4.44 24.98
C MET A 337 23.50 -3.39 26.00
N LYS A 338 22.59 -2.54 26.51
CA LYS A 338 22.90 -1.59 27.60
C LYS A 338 23.41 -2.29 28.85
N GLY A 339 22.77 -3.41 29.25
CA GLY A 339 23.20 -4.19 30.41
C GLY A 339 24.61 -4.76 30.24
N LYS A 340 24.93 -5.28 29.06
CA LYS A 340 26.27 -5.79 28.75
C LYS A 340 27.34 -4.69 28.69
N ILE A 341 27.02 -3.54 28.09
CA ILE A 341 27.90 -2.37 28.05
C ILE A 341 28.21 -1.87 29.47
N ALA A 342 27.20 -1.74 30.32
CA ALA A 342 27.38 -1.33 31.71
C ALA A 342 28.27 -2.32 32.48
N ALA A 343 28.03 -3.63 32.34
CA ALA A 343 28.83 -4.65 33.01
C ALA A 343 30.31 -4.62 32.57
N VAL A 344 30.58 -4.39 31.28
CA VAL A 344 31.96 -4.27 30.78
C VAL A 344 32.62 -2.97 31.26
N ALA A 345 31.89 -1.86 31.30
CA ALA A 345 32.41 -0.60 31.82
C ALA A 345 32.82 -0.73 33.30
N GLU A 346 31.93 -1.29 34.13
CA GLU A 346 32.17 -1.53 35.55
C GLU A 346 33.34 -2.50 35.79
N ALA A 347 33.50 -3.53 34.97
CA ALA A 347 34.63 -4.46 35.08
C ALA A 347 35.99 -3.76 34.82
N VAL A 348 36.04 -2.87 33.82
CA VAL A 348 37.26 -2.09 33.52
C VAL A 348 37.56 -1.07 34.61
N GLU A 349 36.55 -0.36 35.11
CA GLU A 349 36.70 0.65 36.17
C GLU A 349 37.13 0.04 37.51
N ASN A 350 36.60 -1.13 37.85
CA ASN A 350 36.96 -1.84 39.08
C ASN A 350 38.35 -2.51 39.01
N GLY A 351 39.13 -2.28 37.95
CA GLY A 351 40.47 -2.86 37.80
C GLY A 351 40.45 -4.37 37.54
N ALA A 352 39.28 -4.96 37.30
CA ALA A 352 39.13 -6.31 36.78
C ALA A 352 39.40 -6.30 35.27
N GLY A 353 40.62 -5.90 34.91
CA GLY A 353 41.05 -5.86 33.52
C GLY A 353 40.84 -7.24 32.88
N PRO A 354 40.36 -7.33 31.63
CA PRO A 354 40.11 -8.61 30.95
C PRO A 354 41.38 -9.46 30.73
N ASN A 355 42.56 -8.94 31.06
CA ASN A 355 43.84 -9.66 31.04
C ASN A 355 44.30 -10.17 32.42
N GLY A 356 43.54 -9.97 33.49
CA GLY A 356 43.89 -10.43 34.84
C GLY A 356 43.78 -11.94 35.08
N SER A 357 43.35 -12.73 34.08
CA SER A 357 43.15 -14.19 34.20
C SER A 357 43.83 -15.02 33.10
N LEU A 358 44.77 -14.46 32.32
CA LEU A 358 45.58 -15.20 31.34
C LEU A 358 47.07 -15.36 31.73
N GLN A 359 47.38 -15.25 33.02
CA GLN A 359 48.62 -15.76 33.63
C GLN A 359 48.17 -16.50 34.91
N SER A 360 48.36 -17.80 35.14
CA SER A 360 49.66 -18.47 35.20
C SER A 360 49.56 -20.01 35.22
N SER A 361 49.15 -20.67 34.12
CA SER A 361 49.47 -22.10 33.98
C SER A 361 50.89 -22.25 33.45
N SER A 362 51.82 -22.37 34.40
CA SER A 362 53.13 -23.02 34.33
C SER A 362 53.99 -22.78 33.08
N MET A 363 55.09 -22.06 33.31
CA MET A 363 56.34 -22.23 32.57
C MET A 363 56.67 -23.72 32.36
N GLY A 364 56.67 -24.15 31.10
CA GLY A 364 57.17 -25.44 30.66
C GLY A 364 57.89 -25.28 29.32
N THR A 365 59.19 -24.99 29.40
CA THR A 365 60.29 -25.23 28.44
C THR A 365 60.11 -25.02 26.92
N PRO A 366 61.07 -24.36 26.23
CA PRO A 366 61.05 -24.17 24.78
C PRO A 366 61.44 -25.45 24.03
N THR A 367 60.51 -26.04 23.27
CA THR A 367 60.80 -27.14 22.34
C THR A 367 61.39 -26.57 21.05
N MET A 368 62.63 -26.95 20.77
CA MET A 368 63.34 -26.66 19.54
C MET A 368 62.67 -27.28 18.30
N LEU A 369 62.86 -26.59 17.17
CA LEU A 369 62.73 -26.94 15.74
C LEU A 369 62.35 -28.40 15.37
N PRO A 370 61.57 -28.55 14.28
CA PRO A 370 62.19 -29.17 13.11
C PRO A 370 61.95 -28.43 11.79
N SER A 371 62.93 -28.58 10.91
CA SER A 371 63.12 -28.01 9.58
C SER A 371 62.01 -28.30 8.56
N PRO A 372 61.90 -27.49 7.49
CA PRO A 372 61.42 -27.96 6.20
C PRO A 372 62.56 -27.92 5.17
N ALA A 373 62.97 -29.10 4.68
CA ALA A 373 63.80 -29.24 3.49
C ALA A 373 62.93 -29.70 2.30
N SER A 374 62.85 -28.81 1.31
CA SER A 374 62.86 -29.01 -0.15
C SER A 374 62.13 -30.19 -0.80
N ILE A 375 61.25 -29.86 -1.77
CA ILE A 375 61.34 -30.31 -3.18
C ILE A 375 60.41 -29.42 -4.05
N ALA A 376 61.01 -28.76 -5.05
CA ALA A 376 60.38 -28.00 -6.15
C ALA A 376 60.15 -28.97 -7.37
N PRO A 377 59.78 -28.56 -8.63
CA PRO A 377 59.48 -27.22 -9.17
C PRO A 377 58.31 -27.11 -10.21
N ALA A 378 58.07 -25.86 -10.65
CA ALA A 378 57.78 -25.40 -12.03
C ALA A 378 56.42 -24.70 -12.33
N ASN A 379 56.56 -23.55 -13.02
CA ASN A 379 55.57 -22.76 -13.79
C ASN A 379 54.63 -21.83 -13.00
N SER A 380 54.34 -20.59 -13.38
CA SER A 380 54.76 -19.71 -14.49
C SER A 380 54.26 -18.28 -14.21
N ALA A 381 55.00 -17.30 -14.70
CA ALA A 381 54.66 -15.95 -15.20
C ALA A 381 53.22 -15.37 -15.14
N ASN A 382 53.21 -14.03 -15.07
CA ASN A 382 52.15 -13.02 -15.36
C ASN A 382 51.31 -12.55 -14.16
N SER A 383 50.95 -11.28 -13.98
CA SER A 383 51.34 -9.97 -14.57
C SER A 383 50.72 -8.87 -13.68
N THR A 384 51.37 -7.70 -13.70
CA THR A 384 50.96 -6.31 -13.40
C THR A 384 49.49 -5.99 -13.00
N PRO A 385 49.31 -4.93 -12.20
CA PRO A 385 48.85 -3.70 -12.85
C PRO A 385 49.63 -2.44 -12.44
N THR A 386 50.18 -1.80 -13.46
CA THR A 386 50.42 -0.36 -13.52
C THR A 386 49.10 0.35 -13.78
N TYR A 387 48.75 1.39 -13.03
CA TYR A 387 48.02 2.51 -13.61
C TYR A 387 48.57 3.83 -13.08
N ARG A 388 49.04 4.62 -14.04
CA ARG A 388 49.61 5.97 -13.92
C ARG A 388 48.50 7.02 -13.89
N ASP A 389 48.89 8.14 -13.32
CA ASP A 389 48.38 9.50 -13.53
C ASP A 389 48.12 9.87 -15.01
N ASN A 390 47.12 10.72 -15.26
CA ASN A 390 47.36 12.00 -15.94
C ASN A 390 46.14 12.94 -16.04
N SER A 391 46.34 14.19 -15.59
CA SER A 391 45.92 15.49 -16.16
C SER A 391 44.42 15.85 -16.25
N THR A 392 43.95 17.08 -15.94
CA THR A 392 44.53 18.43 -16.13
C THR A 392 43.97 19.48 -15.13
N PRO A 393 44.58 20.69 -15.06
CA PRO A 393 44.44 21.68 -13.98
C PRO A 393 43.49 22.83 -14.32
N SER A 394 43.12 23.62 -13.31
CA SER A 394 42.68 25.01 -13.52
C SER A 394 43.33 25.92 -12.49
N GLN A 395 44.14 26.82 -13.04
CA GLN A 395 44.74 27.97 -12.39
C GLN A 395 43.66 28.84 -11.74
N ASN A 396 43.92 29.35 -10.54
CA ASN A 396 43.87 30.80 -10.44
C ASN A 396 44.91 31.32 -9.45
N VAL A 397 45.71 32.23 -9.98
CA VAL A 397 46.79 32.94 -9.33
C VAL A 397 46.17 34.19 -8.75
N ASN A 398 46.25 34.40 -7.43
CA ASN A 398 46.45 35.75 -6.96
C ASN A 398 47.22 35.79 -5.65
N SER A 399 48.37 36.43 -5.78
CA SER A 399 49.41 36.69 -4.80
C SER A 399 48.92 37.59 -3.69
N ARG A 400 49.26 37.26 -2.44
CA ARG A 400 49.72 38.24 -1.45
C ARG A 400 50.50 37.55 -0.34
N GLN A 401 51.80 37.78 -0.35
CA GLN A 401 52.69 37.57 0.78
C GLN A 401 52.22 38.44 1.94
N ALA A 402 52.08 37.84 3.13
CA ALA A 402 52.05 38.57 4.39
C ALA A 402 52.59 37.66 5.50
N THR A 403 53.78 38.03 5.98
CA THR A 403 54.24 37.96 7.37
C THR A 403 53.91 36.71 8.20
N GLN A 404 54.96 35.91 8.41
CA GLN A 404 55.11 34.97 9.51
C GLN A 404 54.99 35.70 10.86
N THR A 405 53.80 35.67 11.45
CA THR A 405 53.64 35.78 12.91
C THR A 405 53.47 34.37 13.46
N GLN A 406 54.41 33.96 14.32
CA GLN A 406 54.37 32.73 15.10
C GLN A 406 53.01 32.61 15.79
N GLN A 407 52.18 31.68 15.33
CA GLN A 407 50.96 31.31 16.03
C GLN A 407 51.32 30.51 17.28
N PRO A 408 50.74 30.81 18.45
CA PRO A 408 50.87 29.97 19.62
C PRO A 408 50.33 28.58 19.30
N GLN A 409 51.10 27.55 19.64
CA GLN A 409 50.77 26.14 19.44
C GLN A 409 49.34 25.88 19.92
N ARG A 410 48.42 25.67 18.96
CA ARG A 410 47.08 25.21 19.26
C ARG A 410 47.22 23.84 19.92
N PRO A 411 46.60 23.59 21.09
CA PRO A 411 46.61 22.28 21.69
C PRO A 411 46.09 21.24 20.68
N PRO A 412 46.61 20.01 20.71
CA PRO A 412 46.27 18.98 19.74
C PRO A 412 44.75 18.81 19.69
N ARG A 413 44.16 19.08 18.52
CA ARG A 413 42.75 18.80 18.27
C ARG A 413 42.57 17.30 18.35
N ILE A 414 41.93 16.85 19.43
CA ILE A 414 41.43 15.47 19.58
C ILE A 414 40.61 15.17 18.31
N PRO A 415 40.87 14.05 17.62
CA PRO A 415 40.11 13.69 16.42
C PRO A 415 38.63 13.60 16.80
N SER A 416 37.83 14.52 16.25
CA SER A 416 36.38 14.58 16.41
C SER A 416 35.72 13.49 15.55
N GLY A 417 36.08 12.24 15.80
CA GLY A 417 35.40 11.07 15.25
C GLY A 417 34.10 10.80 16.03
N PRO A 418 33.08 10.23 15.40
CA PRO A 418 31.91 9.75 16.12
C PRO A 418 32.36 8.72 17.16
N SER A 419 31.89 8.88 18.41
CA SER A 419 32.11 7.89 19.47
C SER A 419 31.71 6.50 18.96
N PRO A 420 32.55 5.46 19.13
CA PRO A 420 32.23 4.12 18.66
C PRO A 420 31.03 3.51 19.40
N VAL A 421 30.70 4.04 20.58
CA VAL A 421 29.50 3.67 21.33
C VAL A 421 28.50 4.83 21.26
N PRO A 422 27.28 4.59 20.70
CA PRO A 422 26.21 5.58 20.70
C PRO A 422 25.85 6.05 22.12
N VAL A 423 25.69 7.36 22.30
CA VAL A 423 25.33 7.98 23.59
C VAL A 423 24.11 7.32 24.27
N PRO A 424 23.02 6.97 23.54
CA PRO A 424 21.87 6.31 24.17
C PRO A 424 22.19 4.96 24.82
N LEU A 425 23.30 4.31 24.44
CA LEU A 425 23.74 3.02 24.97
C LEU A 425 24.72 3.14 26.14
N LEU A 426 25.26 4.34 26.39
CA LEU A 426 26.18 4.57 27.49
C LEU A 426 25.47 4.44 28.85
N PRO A 427 26.15 3.90 29.88
CA PRO A 427 25.66 3.94 31.25
C PRO A 427 25.36 5.38 31.70
N PRO A 428 24.31 5.63 32.50
CA PRO A 428 23.91 6.99 32.89
C PRO A 428 25.02 7.79 33.60
N HIS A 429 25.90 7.12 34.36
CA HIS A 429 27.02 7.79 35.04
C HIS A 429 28.09 8.25 34.06
N LEU A 430 28.39 7.46 33.00
CA LEU A 430 29.33 7.85 31.95
C LEU A 430 28.73 8.88 31.00
N ALA A 431 27.45 8.74 30.65
CA ALA A 431 26.76 9.67 29.75
C ALA A 431 26.66 11.08 30.33
N ASN A 432 26.53 11.22 31.65
CA ASN A 432 26.40 12.49 32.35
C ASN A 432 27.72 12.99 32.98
N SER A 433 28.82 12.24 32.82
CA SER A 433 30.12 12.63 33.39
C SER A 433 30.70 13.82 32.63
N HIS A 434 31.24 14.80 33.35
CA HIS A 434 32.04 15.88 32.77
C HIS A 434 33.45 15.42 32.36
N PHE A 435 33.89 14.26 32.84
CA PHE A 435 35.20 13.72 32.55
C PHE A 435 35.16 12.88 31.26
N PRO A 436 36.20 12.95 30.42
CA PRO A 436 36.29 12.09 29.26
C PRO A 436 36.32 10.62 29.70
N ILE A 437 35.54 9.78 29.01
CA ILE A 437 35.52 8.33 29.25
C ILE A 437 36.93 7.78 28.97
N PRO A 438 37.55 7.02 29.89
CA PRO A 438 38.86 6.42 29.65
C PRO A 438 38.85 5.57 28.37
N GLN A 439 39.88 5.72 27.52
CA GLN A 439 39.95 5.05 26.22
C GLN A 439 39.81 3.54 26.33
N LEU A 440 40.43 2.93 27.36
CA LEU A 440 40.33 1.49 27.62
C LEU A 440 38.88 1.03 27.85
N THR A 441 38.10 1.80 28.62
CA THR A 441 36.69 1.53 28.88
C THR A 441 35.88 1.66 27.59
N LEU A 442 36.15 2.69 26.80
CA LEU A 442 35.48 2.96 25.53
C LEU A 442 35.75 1.85 24.50
N ASP A 443 36.99 1.39 24.38
CA ASP A 443 37.37 0.27 23.51
C ASP A 443 36.72 -1.05 23.97
N ALA A 444 36.60 -1.27 25.28
CA ALA A 444 35.95 -2.46 25.82
C ALA A 444 34.43 -2.44 25.56
N MET A 445 33.77 -1.30 25.81
CA MET A 445 32.35 -1.13 25.50
C MET A 445 32.06 -1.28 24.00
N ALA A 446 32.94 -0.78 23.13
CA ALA A 446 32.79 -0.90 21.67
C ALA A 446 32.88 -2.35 21.16
N LYS A 447 33.48 -3.28 21.93
CA LYS A 447 33.55 -4.70 21.60
C LYS A 447 32.31 -5.50 22.02
N VAL A 448 31.39 -4.88 22.76
CA VAL A 448 30.15 -5.56 23.17
C VAL A 448 29.30 -5.86 21.94
N THR A 449 28.92 -7.13 21.79
CA THR A 449 28.05 -7.60 20.71
C THR A 449 26.79 -8.23 21.28
N GLU A 450 25.66 -7.99 20.61
CA GLU A 450 24.36 -8.58 20.94
C GLU A 450 23.81 -9.34 19.73
N PRO A 451 23.55 -10.65 19.82
CA PRO A 451 23.01 -11.39 18.70
C PRO A 451 21.56 -10.98 18.42
N ILE A 452 21.25 -10.70 17.16
CA ILE A 452 19.89 -10.44 16.70
C ILE A 452 19.29 -11.78 16.23
N GLY A 453 18.13 -12.15 16.78
CA GLY A 453 17.42 -13.35 16.36
C GLY A 453 16.95 -13.27 14.90
N PRO A 454 16.82 -14.42 14.19
CA PRO A 454 16.48 -14.42 12.76
C PRO A 454 15.11 -13.80 12.46
N ILE A 455 14.14 -13.94 13.37
CA ILE A 455 12.80 -13.33 13.23
C ILE A 455 12.91 -11.81 13.24
N LEU A 456 13.57 -11.23 14.24
CA LEU A 456 13.78 -9.79 14.34
C LEU A 456 14.57 -9.25 13.14
N ALA A 457 15.60 -9.98 12.68
CA ALA A 457 16.35 -9.60 11.48
C ALA A 457 15.45 -9.55 10.23
N GLN A 458 14.57 -10.53 10.06
CA GLN A 458 13.61 -10.56 8.96
C GLN A 458 12.55 -9.45 9.10
N ASP A 459 12.03 -9.19 10.30
CA ASP A 459 11.08 -8.10 10.55
C ASP A 459 11.70 -6.72 10.29
N LEU A 460 12.96 -6.50 10.66
CA LEU A 460 13.70 -5.28 10.35
C LEU A 460 13.88 -5.11 8.84
N ARG A 461 14.20 -6.19 8.12
CA ARG A 461 14.29 -6.17 6.65
C ARG A 461 12.93 -5.81 6.03
N ASP A 462 11.85 -6.45 6.47
CA ASP A 462 10.50 -6.21 5.96
C ASP A 462 10.02 -4.80 6.30
N PHE A 463 10.39 -4.27 7.48
CA PHE A 463 10.16 -2.88 7.86
C PHE A 463 10.87 -1.91 6.89
N VAL A 464 12.16 -2.12 6.62
CA VAL A 464 12.93 -1.25 5.70
C VAL A 464 12.37 -1.33 4.27
N ALA A 465 12.06 -2.54 3.79
CA ALA A 465 11.46 -2.72 2.48
C ALA A 465 10.07 -2.06 2.37
N GLY A 466 9.22 -2.23 3.39
CA GLY A 466 7.90 -1.60 3.47
C GLY A 466 7.98 -0.09 3.54
N TYR A 467 8.93 0.47 4.30
CA TYR A 467 9.19 1.90 4.39
C TYR A 467 9.63 2.48 3.04
N HIS A 468 10.58 1.82 2.35
CA HIS A 468 11.02 2.26 1.03
C HIS A 468 9.88 2.22 0.01
N ALA A 469 9.09 1.14 -0.01
CA ALA A 469 7.92 1.03 -0.88
C ALA A 469 6.89 2.13 -0.61
N ALA A 470 6.55 2.36 0.67
CA ALA A 470 5.67 3.44 1.09
C ALA A 470 6.16 4.82 0.64
N SER A 471 7.44 5.13 0.88
CA SER A 471 8.06 6.40 0.51
C SER A 471 8.07 6.61 -1.01
N TRP A 472 8.43 5.57 -1.77
CA TRP A 472 8.43 5.62 -3.23
C TRP A 472 7.04 5.86 -3.80
N CYS A 473 6.03 5.11 -3.33
CA CYS A 473 4.65 5.24 -3.78
C CYS A 473 4.09 6.63 -3.42
N MET A 474 4.37 7.14 -2.22
CA MET A 474 3.94 8.47 -1.80
C MET A 474 4.58 9.58 -2.64
N SER A 475 5.89 9.51 -2.87
CA SER A 475 6.61 10.47 -3.72
C SER A 475 6.01 10.49 -5.13
N THR A 476 5.82 9.30 -5.72
CA THR A 476 5.21 9.16 -7.04
C THR A 476 3.79 9.72 -7.08
N SER A 477 2.98 9.42 -6.05
CA SER A 477 1.62 9.94 -5.92
C SER A 477 1.58 11.47 -5.93
N GLN A 478 2.43 12.13 -5.14
CA GLN A 478 2.43 13.58 -4.98
C GLN A 478 2.80 14.35 -6.26
N THR A 479 3.53 13.71 -7.19
CA THR A 479 3.82 14.31 -8.51
C THR A 479 2.59 14.49 -9.39
N THR A 480 1.57 13.65 -9.20
CA THR A 480 0.37 13.59 -10.06
C THR A 480 -0.93 13.89 -9.32
N LEU A 481 -0.94 13.79 -7.99
CA LEU A 481 -2.06 14.12 -7.12
C LEU A 481 -1.58 15.04 -5.99
N ASN A 482 -1.88 16.32 -6.11
CA ASN A 482 -1.55 17.36 -5.13
C ASN A 482 -2.66 18.42 -5.06
N LEU A 483 -2.60 19.29 -4.06
CA LEU A 483 -3.64 20.31 -3.82
C LEU A 483 -3.90 21.23 -5.03
N PRO A 484 -2.88 21.74 -5.76
CA PRO A 484 -3.13 22.50 -6.99
C PRO A 484 -3.92 21.72 -8.06
N ILE A 485 -3.59 20.44 -8.28
CA ILE A 485 -4.33 19.58 -9.22
C ILE A 485 -5.76 19.36 -8.72
N MET A 486 -5.95 19.09 -7.43
CA MET A 486 -7.29 18.95 -6.82
C MET A 486 -8.13 20.21 -7.02
N MET A 487 -7.58 21.39 -6.71
CA MET A 487 -8.30 22.66 -6.86
C MET A 487 -8.75 22.93 -8.31
N ARG A 488 -7.91 22.57 -9.30
CA ARG A 488 -8.19 22.82 -10.72
C ARG A 488 -9.08 21.75 -11.36
N CYS A 489 -8.87 20.49 -11.03
CA CYS A 489 -9.50 19.34 -11.71
C CYS A 489 -10.67 18.74 -10.92
N PHE A 490 -10.72 18.93 -9.60
CA PHE A 490 -11.73 18.40 -8.68
C PHE A 490 -12.16 19.48 -7.66
N PRO A 491 -12.61 20.66 -8.11
CA PRO A 491 -12.88 21.80 -7.24
C PRO A 491 -13.91 21.51 -6.14
N THR A 492 -14.91 20.66 -6.41
CA THR A 492 -15.94 20.28 -5.43
C THR A 492 -15.30 19.43 -4.33
N THR A 493 -14.57 18.40 -4.70
CA THR A 493 -13.82 17.54 -3.78
C THR A 493 -12.79 18.34 -3.00
N PHE A 494 -12.10 19.28 -3.64
CA PHE A 494 -11.15 20.18 -2.99
C PHE A 494 -11.81 21.06 -1.93
N ASN A 495 -12.94 21.70 -2.24
CA ASN A 495 -13.68 22.51 -1.27
C ASN A 495 -14.15 21.68 -0.06
N ARG A 496 -14.61 20.44 -0.31
CA ARG A 496 -14.97 19.47 0.74
C ARG A 496 -13.84 19.17 1.72
N MET A 497 -12.60 19.14 1.23
CA MET A 497 -11.41 18.91 2.05
C MET A 497 -10.92 20.17 2.76
N MET A 498 -10.95 21.33 2.10
CA MET A 498 -10.41 22.58 2.67
C MET A 498 -11.30 23.20 3.75
N HIS A 499 -12.61 22.95 3.69
CA HIS A 499 -13.59 23.53 4.61
C HIS A 499 -14.10 22.54 5.68
N THR A 500 -13.37 21.44 5.86
CA THR A 500 -13.70 20.40 6.82
C THR A 500 -13.45 20.81 8.26
N THR A 501 -14.33 20.35 9.15
CA THR A 501 -14.17 20.41 10.59
C THR A 501 -13.83 19.06 11.21
N LEU A 502 -13.72 18.01 10.37
CA LEU A 502 -13.37 16.67 10.80
C LEU A 502 -11.89 16.59 11.14
N LEU A 503 -11.58 15.78 12.15
CA LEU A 503 -10.21 15.51 12.57
C LEU A 503 -9.60 14.38 11.75
N PRO A 504 -8.26 14.30 11.65
CA PRO A 504 -7.59 13.17 11.00
C PRO A 504 -8.02 11.79 11.52
N THR A 505 -8.44 11.69 12.79
CA THR A 505 -8.87 10.44 13.44
C THR A 505 -10.33 10.06 13.19
N GLU A 506 -11.11 10.93 12.54
CA GLU A 506 -12.55 10.81 12.33
C GLU A 506 -12.91 10.18 10.97
N GLU A 507 -12.06 9.27 10.46
CA GLU A 507 -12.22 8.59 9.15
C GLU A 507 -13.53 7.83 8.96
N HIS A 508 -14.22 7.50 10.06
CA HIS A 508 -15.48 6.75 10.07
C HIS A 508 -16.73 7.65 10.07
N GLU A 509 -16.57 8.96 10.21
CA GLU A 509 -17.69 9.90 10.30
C GLU A 509 -18.39 10.12 8.94
N PRO A 510 -17.67 10.36 7.82
CA PRO A 510 -18.32 10.54 6.53
C PRO A 510 -18.98 9.26 6.03
N ASP A 511 -20.12 9.42 5.37
CA ASP A 511 -20.65 8.33 4.55
C ASP A 511 -19.81 8.19 3.29
N PHE A 512 -19.55 6.95 2.89
CA PHE A 512 -18.80 6.66 1.69
C PHE A 512 -19.57 7.03 0.42
N GLU A 513 -20.90 7.07 0.49
CA GLU A 513 -21.75 7.52 -0.61
C GLU A 513 -22.12 9.02 -0.57
N ASP A 514 -21.77 9.76 0.50
CA ASP A 514 -22.14 11.18 0.63
C ASP A 514 -21.34 12.06 -0.34
N GLU A 515 -22.05 12.75 -1.23
CA GLU A 515 -21.47 13.60 -2.27
C GLU A 515 -21.21 15.02 -1.77
N ASP A 516 -21.93 15.45 -0.73
CA ASP A 516 -21.95 16.84 -0.27
C ASP A 516 -21.30 17.02 1.12
N GLY A 517 -21.08 15.92 1.83
CA GLY A 517 -20.52 15.92 3.18
C GLY A 517 -19.05 16.35 3.26
N GLU A 518 -18.60 16.68 4.46
CA GLU A 518 -17.19 17.02 4.73
C GLU A 518 -16.22 15.87 4.37
N LEU A 519 -15.03 16.23 3.86
CA LEU A 519 -13.93 15.30 3.60
C LEU A 519 -12.66 15.80 4.28
N PHE A 520 -11.67 14.95 4.49
CA PHE A 520 -10.38 15.38 5.04
C PHE A 520 -9.26 14.99 4.07
N TRP A 521 -8.31 15.91 3.85
CA TRP A 521 -7.13 15.63 3.04
C TRP A 521 -6.26 14.57 3.74
N PRO A 522 -5.93 13.43 3.10
CA PRO A 522 -5.15 12.38 3.74
C PRO A 522 -3.85 12.92 4.35
N GLY A 523 -3.66 12.65 5.64
CA GLY A 523 -2.54 13.17 6.42
C GLY A 523 -1.22 12.42 6.18
N GLN A 524 -0.35 12.43 7.19
CA GLN A 524 0.92 11.73 7.11
C GLN A 524 0.76 10.21 7.29
N LEU A 525 1.41 9.47 6.40
CA LEU A 525 1.48 8.01 6.39
C LEU A 525 2.02 7.39 7.68
N VAL A 526 2.84 8.15 8.42
CA VAL A 526 3.58 7.73 9.61
C VAL A 526 2.68 7.24 10.75
N SER A 527 1.40 7.60 10.75
CA SER A 527 0.44 7.13 11.74
C SER A 527 -0.07 5.71 11.45
N GLY A 528 0.00 5.24 10.20
CA GLY A 528 -0.67 4.02 9.75
C GLY A 528 -2.19 4.16 9.60
N GLU A 529 -2.71 5.36 9.84
CA GLU A 529 -4.10 5.77 9.65
C GLU A 529 -4.21 6.69 8.42
N GLY A 530 -5.42 7.10 8.07
CA GLY A 530 -5.73 7.96 6.93
C GLY A 530 -6.12 7.23 5.64
N LEU A 531 -6.04 5.89 5.61
CA LEU A 531 -6.43 5.12 4.42
C LEU A 531 -7.94 5.23 4.12
N GLY A 532 -8.78 5.40 5.15
CA GLY A 532 -10.21 5.70 4.99
C GLY A 532 -10.42 7.03 4.26
N TRP A 533 -9.66 8.07 4.65
CA TRP A 533 -9.67 9.37 3.95
C TRP A 533 -9.26 9.26 2.49
N VAL A 534 -8.23 8.47 2.17
CA VAL A 534 -7.82 8.23 0.78
C VAL A 534 -8.96 7.61 -0.03
N CYS A 535 -9.68 6.64 0.55
CA CYS A 535 -10.80 5.99 -0.12
C CYS A 535 -11.97 6.97 -0.34
N LEU A 536 -12.32 7.76 0.68
CA LEU A 536 -13.40 8.76 0.61
C LEU A 536 -13.08 9.86 -0.41
N MET A 537 -11.86 10.38 -0.40
CA MET A 537 -11.36 11.32 -1.41
C MET A 537 -11.41 10.70 -2.80
N GLY A 538 -10.94 9.46 -2.95
CA GLY A 538 -10.97 8.74 -4.22
C GLY A 538 -12.39 8.58 -4.77
N LYS A 539 -13.36 8.22 -3.92
CA LYS A 539 -14.77 8.10 -4.29
C LYS A 539 -15.35 9.44 -4.77
N ALA A 540 -15.06 10.53 -4.04
CA ALA A 540 -15.49 11.87 -4.41
C ALA A 540 -14.90 12.32 -5.76
N MET A 541 -13.58 12.10 -5.98
CA MET A 541 -12.92 12.38 -7.25
C MET A 541 -13.58 11.65 -8.42
N ILE A 542 -13.88 10.35 -8.25
CA ILE A 542 -14.51 9.53 -9.29
C ILE A 542 -15.91 10.05 -9.62
N LYS A 543 -16.73 10.38 -8.60
CA LYS A 543 -18.08 10.91 -8.81
C LYS A 543 -18.06 12.27 -9.52
N GLU A 544 -17.21 13.18 -9.07
CA GLU A 544 -17.07 14.52 -9.64
C GLU A 544 -16.60 14.48 -11.11
N PHE A 545 -15.51 13.76 -11.38
CA PHE A 545 -14.97 13.64 -12.74
C PHE A 545 -15.90 12.83 -13.65
N GLY A 546 -16.42 11.71 -13.15
CA GLY A 546 -17.28 10.80 -13.90
C GLY A 546 -18.59 11.45 -14.37
N LYS A 547 -19.12 12.44 -13.64
CA LYS A 547 -20.35 13.17 -14.00
C LYS A 547 -20.28 13.78 -15.39
N ALA A 548 -19.14 14.35 -15.78
CA ALA A 548 -18.95 14.94 -17.11
C ALA A 548 -19.03 13.92 -18.26
N TYR A 549 -18.80 12.64 -17.96
CA TYR A 549 -18.82 11.53 -18.92
C TYR A 549 -20.04 10.63 -18.76
N GLY A 550 -21.00 11.02 -17.91
CA GLY A 550 -22.20 10.23 -17.63
C GLY A 550 -21.93 8.93 -16.88
N TYR A 551 -20.83 8.83 -16.13
CA TYR A 551 -20.56 7.70 -15.24
C TYR A 551 -21.58 7.66 -14.10
N ILE A 552 -22.26 6.54 -13.92
CA ILE A 552 -23.32 6.36 -12.90
C ILE A 552 -22.95 5.36 -11.80
N GLY A 553 -21.69 4.96 -11.69
CA GLY A 553 -21.23 4.09 -10.61
C GLY A 553 -21.80 2.67 -10.68
N ILE A 554 -22.21 2.16 -9.51
CA ILE A 554 -22.70 0.78 -9.34
C ILE A 554 -23.98 0.51 -10.14
N ASP A 555 -24.81 1.52 -10.37
CA ASP A 555 -26.07 1.38 -11.11
C ASP A 555 -25.84 1.13 -12.61
N GLY A 556 -24.65 1.47 -13.10
CA GLY A 556 -24.25 1.29 -14.49
C GLY A 556 -23.36 0.08 -14.72
N VAL A 557 -23.27 -0.90 -13.82
CA VAL A 557 -22.38 -2.05 -14.04
C VAL A 557 -22.92 -3.06 -15.04
N VAL A 558 -22.03 -3.65 -15.84
CA VAL A 558 -22.36 -4.83 -16.64
C VAL A 558 -22.53 -6.03 -15.70
N PRO A 559 -23.71 -6.68 -15.66
CA PRO A 559 -23.93 -7.81 -14.78
C PRO A 559 -23.05 -8.99 -15.22
N LYS A 560 -22.44 -9.65 -14.23
CA LYS A 560 -21.73 -10.91 -14.50
C LYS A 560 -22.74 -11.95 -14.98
N PRO A 561 -22.51 -12.62 -16.13
CA PRO A 561 -23.33 -13.73 -16.58
C PRO A 561 -23.46 -14.73 -15.43
N LYS A 562 -24.72 -15.03 -15.06
CA LYS A 562 -24.98 -16.11 -14.12
C LYS A 562 -24.41 -17.37 -14.78
N PRO A 563 -23.61 -18.19 -14.08
CA PRO A 563 -23.32 -19.52 -14.59
C PRO A 563 -24.69 -20.16 -14.77
N GLU A 564 -25.09 -20.37 -16.02
CA GLU A 564 -26.38 -20.97 -16.31
C GLU A 564 -26.44 -22.27 -15.50
N ASP A 565 -27.58 -22.57 -14.89
CA ASP A 565 -27.86 -23.89 -14.33
C ASP A 565 -27.95 -24.86 -15.52
N ASP A 566 -26.79 -25.16 -16.11
CA ASP A 566 -26.54 -25.88 -17.37
C ASP A 566 -26.93 -27.38 -17.26
N VAL A 567 -27.77 -27.70 -16.28
CA VAL A 567 -28.24 -29.03 -15.92
C VAL A 567 -29.64 -29.30 -16.50
N SER A 568 -30.42 -28.27 -16.86
CA SER A 568 -31.82 -28.48 -17.28
C SER A 568 -32.02 -28.69 -18.79
N SER A 569 -31.02 -28.43 -19.63
CA SER A 569 -31.16 -28.54 -21.09
C SER A 569 -30.62 -29.85 -21.70
N ARG A 570 -30.00 -30.74 -20.91
CA ARG A 570 -29.48 -32.04 -21.40
C ARG A 570 -30.30 -33.28 -21.02
N THR A 571 -31.32 -33.19 -20.18
CA THR A 571 -32.08 -34.38 -19.72
C THR A 571 -33.28 -34.79 -20.58
N ASN A 572 -33.64 -34.04 -21.64
CA ASN A 572 -34.77 -34.40 -22.52
C ASN A 572 -34.39 -35.05 -23.86
N ALA A 573 -33.13 -35.49 -24.05
CA ALA A 573 -32.68 -36.13 -25.30
C ALA A 573 -32.43 -37.65 -25.20
N THR A 574 -32.86 -38.31 -24.12
CA THR A 574 -33.03 -39.77 -24.11
C THR A 574 -34.51 -40.10 -24.26
N GLY A 575 -34.98 -39.99 -25.51
CA GLY A 575 -36.22 -40.61 -25.95
C GLY A 575 -36.17 -42.09 -25.60
N THR A 576 -37.02 -42.47 -24.66
CA THR A 576 -37.37 -43.86 -24.37
C THR A 576 -38.17 -44.35 -25.57
N SER A 577 -37.51 -45.07 -26.48
CA SER A 577 -38.17 -45.88 -27.50
C SER A 577 -38.82 -47.08 -26.82
N SER A 578 -39.98 -46.88 -26.20
CA SER A 578 -40.85 -47.98 -25.76
C SER A 578 -41.50 -48.62 -26.98
N SER A 579 -40.85 -49.68 -27.46
CA SER A 579 -41.41 -50.75 -28.27
C SER A 579 -42.77 -51.20 -27.73
N SER A 580 -43.84 -50.89 -28.45
CA SER A 580 -45.17 -51.47 -28.24
C SER A 580 -45.28 -52.76 -29.06
N HIS A 581 -45.12 -53.89 -28.38
CA HIS A 581 -45.56 -55.20 -28.86
C HIS A 581 -46.96 -55.49 -28.31
N ALA A 582 -47.81 -56.07 -29.17
CA ALA A 582 -48.86 -57.06 -28.91
C ALA A 582 -50.34 -56.69 -29.18
N HIS A 583 -50.89 -57.51 -30.09
CA HIS A 583 -52.27 -58.04 -30.20
C HIS A 583 -53.46 -57.10 -30.45
N ARG A 584 -54.01 -57.16 -31.67
CA ARG A 584 -55.03 -58.16 -32.08
C ARG A 584 -55.16 -58.24 -33.58
#